data_AF-A0A929VSY9-F1
#
_entry.id   AF-A0A929VSY9-F1
#
_cell.length_a   1.000
_cell.length_b   1.000
_cell.length_c   1.000
_cell.angle_alpha   90.00
_cell.angle_beta   90.00
_cell.angle_gamma   90.00
#
_symmetry.space_group_name_H-M   'P 1'
#
loop_
_entity.id
_entity.type
_entity.pdbx_description
1 polymer ?
#
loop_
_entity_poly.entity_id
_entity_poly.type
_entity_poly.pdbx_seq_one_letter_code
_entity_poly.pdbx_strand_id
1 'polypeptide(L)'
;WLCTTQPGLVCSEMQTAYTCGANRLWLVTIHDPKVAAYQLNLFMDMAWDIRTVTPTTVQLHLQNWLGVQFDKQVAARLIKPLITFYRLSGIRRPEFMGWNEAPKAGVNPIFSNENKVNNTDFSAEEFGNELERYLNDYDSLSLSVLKLEDVIPDNLKGSYFAMVEYPIMSSAAMATKILQAQEARHIGRIASFHHDREALEPAARSVMAYRKLKWLISVYNTINEQKWRGLMDMQPRNLPVFDAPLLPDTLSEKEIETYSHQKPITAAFENDKCIVRSGSDFLNGTRGWEELNMLGHSMNSVKIKKGGFITYQFNAEEGTAELRLALIPTHGRLGVPMALSVSIDDSEPDTLQITNALGTETWKQGVLRGQIIVKHGIQLSAGTHYWVVRALNEPIVIDQWMIDYNKDRRFYIFPQR
;
A
#
# COMPACT_ATOMS: atom_id res chain seq x y z
N TRP A 1 9.76 10.88 0.10
CA TRP A 1 10.57 10.62 -1.10
C TRP A 1 9.67 10.67 -2.33
N LEU A 2 8.63 9.83 -2.36
CA LEU A 2 7.65 9.78 -3.45
C LEU A 2 6.28 10.26 -2.97
N CYS A 3 5.39 10.63 -3.90
CA CYS A 3 3.98 10.90 -3.56
C CYS A 3 3.15 9.62 -3.67
N THR A 4 3.02 8.91 -2.55
CA THR A 4 2.29 7.62 -2.45
C THR A 4 0.93 7.77 -1.76
N THR A 5 0.47 9.01 -1.55
CA THR A 5 -0.84 9.26 -0.94
C THR A 5 -1.94 8.97 -1.95
N GLN A 6 -2.79 8.00 -1.61
CA GLN A 6 -3.90 7.58 -2.46
C GLN A 6 -4.88 8.74 -2.67
N PRO A 7 -5.35 8.98 -3.92
CA PRO A 7 -6.28 10.06 -4.22
C PRO A 7 -7.60 9.98 -3.43
N GLY A 8 -8.12 8.78 -3.19
CA GLY A 8 -9.33 8.58 -2.39
C GLY A 8 -9.16 9.02 -0.93
N LEU A 9 -7.94 8.90 -0.37
CA LEU A 9 -7.64 9.38 0.97
C LEU A 9 -7.70 10.91 1.04
N VAL A 10 -7.06 11.59 0.08
CA VAL A 10 -7.12 13.06 -0.01
C VAL A 10 -8.57 13.50 -0.13
N CYS A 11 -9.34 12.88 -1.03
CA CYS A 11 -10.73 13.23 -1.25
C CYS A 11 -11.58 13.07 0.02
N SER A 12 -11.47 11.92 0.70
CA SER A 12 -12.27 11.62 1.90
C SER A 12 -11.92 12.51 3.10
N GLU A 13 -10.64 12.75 3.35
CA GLU A 13 -10.18 13.57 4.48
C GLU A 13 -10.55 15.05 4.27
N MET A 14 -10.38 15.58 3.05
CA MET A 14 -10.72 16.97 2.75
C MET A 14 -12.24 17.22 2.81
N GLN A 15 -13.08 16.28 2.35
CA GLN A 15 -14.52 16.37 2.54
C GLN A 15 -14.94 16.26 4.00
N THR A 16 -14.26 15.41 4.78
CA THR A 16 -14.50 15.31 6.22
C THR A 16 -14.16 16.64 6.91
N ALA A 17 -13.00 17.24 6.61
CA ALA A 17 -12.61 18.55 7.12
C ALA A 17 -13.66 19.64 6.78
N TYR A 18 -14.09 19.70 5.52
CA TYR A 18 -15.12 20.65 5.08
C TYR A 18 -16.46 20.45 5.83
N THR A 19 -16.92 19.20 5.93
CA THR A 19 -18.18 18.85 6.60
C THR A 19 -18.13 19.15 8.11
N CYS A 20 -16.95 19.05 8.72
CA CYS A 20 -16.70 19.44 10.11
C CYS A 20 -16.52 20.97 10.30
N GLY A 21 -16.69 21.78 9.25
CA GLY A 21 -16.61 23.24 9.32
C GLY A 21 -15.19 23.81 9.24
N ALA A 22 -14.17 22.98 9.01
CA ALA A 22 -12.82 23.46 8.75
C ALA A 22 -12.70 23.85 7.27
N ASN A 23 -13.27 25.00 6.88
CA ASN A 23 -13.37 25.46 5.48
C ASN A 23 -12.79 26.86 5.23
N ARG A 24 -12.05 27.43 6.20
CA ARG A 24 -11.49 28.79 6.11
C ARG A 24 -10.08 28.84 5.52
N LEU A 25 -9.23 27.89 5.87
CA LEU A 25 -7.82 27.83 5.46
C LEU A 25 -7.38 26.38 5.43
N TRP A 26 -6.88 25.93 4.29
CA TRP A 26 -6.22 24.64 4.12
C TRP A 26 -4.77 24.86 3.72
N LEU A 27 -3.87 24.13 4.39
CA LEU A 27 -2.44 24.17 4.13
C LEU A 27 -1.93 22.73 3.99
N VAL A 28 -1.12 22.48 2.95
CA VAL A 28 -0.52 21.18 2.67
C VAL A 28 0.98 21.35 2.48
N THR A 29 1.76 20.40 3.00
CA THR A 29 3.21 20.35 2.80
C THR A 29 3.53 19.53 1.55
N ILE A 30 4.19 20.16 0.59
CA ILE A 30 4.71 19.50 -0.62
C ILE A 30 6.23 19.70 -0.65
N HIS A 31 6.98 18.61 -0.75
CA HIS A 31 8.44 18.67 -0.83
C HIS A 31 8.92 18.77 -2.27
N ASP A 32 8.42 17.90 -3.15
CA ASP A 32 8.68 17.94 -4.58
C ASP A 32 7.35 18.01 -5.34
N PRO A 33 7.05 19.15 -6.01
CA PRO A 33 5.79 19.35 -6.71
C PRO A 33 5.69 18.56 -8.02
N LYS A 34 6.77 17.98 -8.56
CA LYS A 34 6.74 17.16 -9.77
C LYS A 34 6.19 15.78 -9.49
N VAL A 35 6.70 15.10 -8.47
CA VAL A 35 6.17 13.78 -8.10
C VAL A 35 4.80 13.87 -7.45
N ALA A 36 4.44 15.02 -6.87
CA ALA A 36 3.15 15.27 -6.22
C ALA A 36 2.16 16.08 -7.07
N ALA A 37 2.42 16.25 -8.37
CA ALA A 37 1.68 17.16 -9.23
C ALA A 37 0.17 16.89 -9.22
N TYR A 38 -0.23 15.62 -9.27
CA TYR A 38 -1.64 15.25 -9.25
C TYR A 38 -2.29 15.52 -7.89
N GLN A 39 -1.67 15.11 -6.79
CA GLN A 39 -2.19 15.32 -5.44
C GLN A 39 -2.34 16.81 -5.12
N LEU A 40 -1.39 17.63 -5.58
CA LEU A 40 -1.47 19.09 -5.47
C LEU A 40 -2.65 19.63 -6.28
N ASN A 41 -2.85 19.18 -7.52
CA ASN A 41 -3.99 19.61 -8.34
C ASN A 41 -5.32 19.22 -7.68
N LEU A 42 -5.46 17.95 -7.26
CA LEU A 42 -6.65 17.45 -6.56
C LEU A 42 -6.95 18.27 -5.30
N PHE A 43 -5.93 18.53 -4.47
CA PHE A 43 -6.09 19.34 -3.26
C PHE A 43 -6.56 20.77 -3.59
N MET A 44 -5.96 21.40 -4.60
CA MET A 44 -6.30 22.77 -4.99
C MET A 44 -7.72 22.86 -5.60
N ASP A 45 -8.12 21.91 -6.44
CA ASP A 45 -9.47 21.88 -7.02
C ASP A 45 -10.54 21.68 -5.94
N MET A 46 -10.27 20.84 -4.94
CA MET A 46 -11.16 20.67 -3.79
C MET A 46 -11.18 21.89 -2.87
N ALA A 47 -10.06 22.59 -2.71
CA ALA A 47 -9.99 23.83 -1.94
C ALA A 47 -10.77 24.97 -2.60
N TRP A 48 -10.79 25.00 -3.93
CA TRP A 48 -11.56 25.96 -4.71
C TRP A 48 -13.07 25.66 -4.68
N ASP A 49 -13.47 24.43 -5.01
CA ASP A 49 -14.84 23.95 -4.85
C ASP A 49 -14.85 22.48 -4.45
N ILE A 50 -15.26 22.22 -3.20
CA ILE A 50 -15.29 20.88 -2.61
C ILE A 50 -16.19 19.90 -3.38
N ARG A 51 -17.09 20.38 -4.24
CA ARG A 51 -18.01 19.57 -5.04
C ARG A 51 -17.41 19.14 -6.39
N THR A 52 -16.27 19.71 -6.79
CA THR A 52 -15.58 19.37 -8.05
C THR A 52 -15.19 17.90 -8.10
N VAL A 53 -14.80 17.33 -6.96
CA VAL A 53 -14.41 15.93 -6.83
C VAL A 53 -15.11 15.30 -5.63
N THR A 54 -15.78 14.18 -5.88
CA THR A 54 -16.42 13.35 -4.85
C THR A 54 -15.63 12.05 -4.69
N PRO A 55 -15.87 11.26 -3.63
CA PRO A 55 -15.15 10.02 -3.43
C PRO A 55 -15.42 9.00 -4.55
N THR A 56 -16.55 9.12 -5.26
CA THR A 56 -16.89 8.28 -6.40
C THR A 56 -16.34 8.80 -7.74
N THR A 57 -16.03 10.10 -7.87
CA THR A 57 -15.54 10.70 -9.13
C THR A 57 -14.02 10.93 -9.18
N VAL A 58 -13.29 10.67 -8.09
CA VAL A 58 -11.83 10.90 -8.00
C VAL A 58 -11.01 10.19 -9.08
N GLN A 59 -11.43 9.01 -9.53
CA GLN A 59 -10.77 8.30 -10.64
C GLN A 59 -10.96 9.03 -11.98
N LEU A 60 -12.18 9.52 -12.25
CA LEU A 60 -12.47 10.30 -13.46
C LEU A 60 -11.67 11.61 -13.45
N HIS A 61 -11.55 12.25 -12.29
CA HIS A 61 -10.71 13.43 -12.11
C HIS A 61 -9.24 13.14 -12.46
N LEU A 62 -8.67 12.03 -11.96
CA LEU A 62 -7.32 11.60 -12.34
C LEU A 62 -7.18 11.39 -13.86
N GLN A 63 -8.14 10.69 -14.47
CA GLN A 63 -8.11 10.44 -15.91
C GLN A 63 -8.16 11.74 -16.73
N ASN A 64 -8.99 12.70 -16.32
CA ASN A 64 -9.08 14.01 -16.97
C ASN A 64 -7.78 14.80 -16.81
N TRP A 65 -7.19 14.80 -15.61
CA TRP A 65 -5.90 15.45 -15.35
C TRP A 65 -4.79 14.85 -16.24
N LEU A 66 -4.71 13.52 -16.34
CA LEU A 66 -3.77 12.85 -17.25
C LEU A 66 -4.02 13.24 -18.70
N GLY A 67 -5.28 13.40 -19.10
CA GLY A 67 -5.67 13.83 -20.45
C GLY A 67 -5.15 15.21 -20.81
N VAL A 68 -5.01 16.10 -19.81
CA VAL A 68 -4.38 17.41 -19.97
C VAL A 68 -2.85 17.29 -20.08
N GLN A 69 -2.23 16.37 -19.34
CA GLN A 69 -0.76 16.22 -19.33
C GLN A 69 -0.22 15.51 -20.57
N PHE A 70 -0.90 14.44 -21.02
CA PHE A 70 -0.35 13.49 -21.99
C PHE A 70 -1.33 13.11 -23.11
N ASP A 71 -2.47 13.79 -23.25
CA ASP A 71 -3.61 13.43 -24.11
C ASP A 71 -4.54 12.31 -23.60
N LYS A 72 -5.74 12.25 -24.21
CA LYS A 72 -6.82 11.33 -23.80
C LYS A 72 -6.51 9.86 -24.05
N GLN A 73 -5.76 9.54 -25.10
CA GLN A 73 -5.43 8.15 -25.46
C GLN A 73 -4.41 7.59 -24.48
N VAL A 74 -3.40 8.36 -24.14
CA VAL A 74 -2.42 7.99 -23.12
C VAL A 74 -3.08 7.92 -21.75
N ALA A 75 -3.92 8.89 -21.39
CA ALA A 75 -4.65 8.90 -20.12
C ALA A 75 -5.50 7.63 -19.90
N ALA A 76 -6.22 7.19 -20.93
CA ALA A 76 -7.00 5.96 -20.87
C ALA A 76 -6.13 4.71 -20.63
N ARG A 77 -4.89 4.70 -21.14
CA ARG A 77 -3.93 3.60 -20.91
C ARG A 77 -3.21 3.70 -19.57
N LEU A 78 -3.07 4.90 -18.99
CA LEU A 78 -2.39 5.13 -17.72
C LEU A 78 -3.27 4.92 -16.48
N ILE A 79 -4.60 5.03 -16.61
CA ILE A 79 -5.48 4.98 -15.44
C ILE A 79 -5.35 3.68 -14.64
N LYS A 80 -5.31 2.53 -15.32
CA LYS A 80 -5.14 1.22 -14.67
C LYS A 80 -3.76 1.07 -14.03
N PRO A 81 -2.63 1.35 -14.72
CA PRO A 81 -1.31 1.40 -14.10
C PRO A 81 -1.25 2.27 -12.83
N LEU A 82 -1.83 3.47 -12.86
CA LEU A 82 -1.78 4.38 -11.71
C LEU A 82 -2.67 3.92 -10.55
N ILE A 83 -3.83 3.32 -10.81
CA ILE A 83 -4.63 2.66 -9.77
C ILE A 83 -3.81 1.53 -9.13
N THR A 84 -3.13 0.70 -9.92
CA THR A 84 -2.25 -0.35 -9.39
C THR A 84 -1.10 0.24 -8.58
N PHE A 85 -0.46 1.31 -9.04
CA PHE A 85 0.59 2.00 -8.29
C PHE A 85 0.09 2.49 -6.93
N TYR A 86 -1.06 3.16 -6.88
CA TYR A 86 -1.66 3.63 -5.63
C TYR A 86 -2.09 2.48 -4.71
N ARG A 87 -2.53 1.35 -5.27
CA ARG A 87 -2.81 0.12 -4.50
C ARG A 87 -1.53 -0.41 -3.86
N LEU A 88 -0.51 -0.70 -4.66
CA LEU A 88 0.73 -1.32 -4.19
C LEU A 88 1.48 -0.42 -3.19
N SER A 89 1.57 0.88 -3.46
CA SER A 89 2.17 1.83 -2.52
C SER A 89 1.31 2.09 -1.28
N GLY A 90 0.00 1.85 -1.35
CA GLY A 90 -0.92 1.86 -0.21
C GLY A 90 -0.81 0.63 0.68
N ILE A 91 -0.43 -0.54 0.12
CA ILE A 91 -0.13 -1.77 0.88
C ILE A 91 1.07 -1.55 1.79
N ARG A 92 2.15 -0.98 1.24
CA ARG A 92 3.29 -0.51 2.01
C ARG A 92 4.01 0.58 1.23
N ARG A 93 4.19 1.73 1.87
CA ARG A 93 4.97 2.81 1.26
C ARG A 93 6.44 2.37 1.10
N PRO A 94 7.13 2.77 0.03
CA PRO A 94 8.53 2.41 -0.19
C PRO A 94 9.43 2.75 1.00
N GLU A 95 9.21 3.89 1.64
CA GLU A 95 9.95 4.31 2.84
C GLU A 95 9.68 3.45 4.08
N PHE A 96 8.59 2.67 4.11
CA PHE A 96 8.19 1.80 5.21
C PHE A 96 8.57 0.33 4.98
N MET A 97 9.16 0.00 3.83
CA MET A 97 9.59 -1.35 3.51
C MET A 97 10.72 -1.85 4.43
N GLY A 98 11.41 -0.97 5.17
CA GLY A 98 12.47 -1.39 6.07
C GLY A 98 12.00 -2.14 7.33
N TRP A 99 10.70 -2.14 7.65
CA TRP A 99 10.14 -2.73 8.89
C TRP A 99 10.88 -2.33 10.18
N ASN A 100 11.48 -1.15 10.15
CA ASN A 100 12.27 -0.57 11.23
C ASN A 100 11.60 0.68 11.77
N GLU A 101 11.92 1.07 13.00
CA GLU A 101 11.46 2.34 13.53
C GLU A 101 12.22 3.50 12.90
N ALA A 102 11.55 4.65 12.78
CA ALA A 102 12.25 5.88 12.44
C ALA A 102 13.15 6.27 13.63
N PRO A 103 14.37 6.75 13.37
CA PRO A 103 15.25 7.24 14.42
C PRO A 103 14.56 8.31 15.27
N LYS A 104 14.62 8.18 16.60
CA LYS A 104 14.15 9.21 17.53
C LYS A 104 14.90 10.52 17.27
N ALA A 105 14.22 11.66 17.41
CA ALA A 105 14.84 12.96 17.21
C ALA A 105 16.10 13.12 18.08
N GLY A 106 17.22 13.51 17.46
CA GLY A 106 18.52 13.64 18.14
C GLY A 106 19.35 12.35 18.24
N VAL A 107 18.82 11.20 17.82
CA VAL A 107 19.58 9.95 17.74
C VAL A 107 20.16 9.79 16.33
N ASN A 108 21.48 9.71 16.24
CA ASN A 108 22.14 9.39 14.99
C ASN A 108 21.86 7.91 14.63
N PRO A 109 21.21 7.62 13.49
CA PRO A 109 20.81 6.27 13.10
C PRO A 109 21.98 5.27 13.05
N ILE A 110 23.19 5.76 12.82
CA ILE A 110 24.42 4.96 12.67
C ILE A 110 24.77 4.21 13.97
N PHE A 111 24.37 4.72 15.15
CA PHE A 111 24.81 4.18 16.44
C PHE A 111 23.75 3.36 17.20
N SER A 112 22.54 3.21 16.67
CA SER A 112 21.48 2.43 17.32
C SER A 112 21.20 1.13 16.56
N ASN A 113 21.39 -0.02 17.22
CA ASN A 113 20.92 -1.31 16.70
C ASN A 113 19.38 -1.38 16.52
N GLU A 114 18.64 -0.45 17.12
CA GLU A 114 17.18 -0.35 17.12
C GLU A 114 16.58 0.11 15.76
N ASN A 115 17.40 0.61 14.83
CA ASN A 115 16.94 1.18 13.56
C ASN A 115 17.26 0.33 12.31
N LYS A 116 17.80 -0.88 12.47
CA LYS A 116 18.17 -1.74 11.34
C LYS A 116 16.94 -2.24 10.58
N VAL A 117 17.08 -2.41 9.27
CA VAL A 117 16.06 -3.06 8.43
C VAL A 117 15.78 -4.46 8.96
N ASN A 118 14.51 -4.78 9.18
CA ASN A 118 14.04 -6.06 9.68
C ASN A 118 13.38 -6.89 8.57
N ASN A 119 13.11 -8.17 8.87
CA ASN A 119 12.24 -8.97 8.04
C ASN A 119 10.81 -8.41 8.10
N THR A 120 10.14 -8.48 6.96
CA THR A 120 8.77 -8.03 6.75
C THR A 120 7.78 -9.13 7.13
N ASP A 121 6.50 -8.74 7.24
CA ASP A 121 5.42 -9.70 7.46
C ASP A 121 4.92 -10.37 6.17
N PHE A 122 5.51 -10.04 5.00
CA PHE A 122 5.21 -10.72 3.75
C PHE A 122 5.67 -12.17 3.82
N SER A 123 4.76 -13.09 3.50
CA SER A 123 5.00 -14.52 3.52
C SER A 123 5.33 -15.07 2.13
N ALA A 124 6.39 -15.88 2.07
CA ALA A 124 6.70 -16.69 0.89
C ALA A 124 5.88 -18.00 0.84
N GLU A 125 5.26 -18.37 1.96
CA GLU A 125 4.59 -19.68 2.13
C GLU A 125 3.06 -19.59 2.00
N GLU A 126 2.48 -18.39 2.19
CA GLU A 126 1.03 -18.22 2.22
C GLU A 126 0.44 -17.75 0.89
N PHE A 127 -0.76 -18.24 0.59
CA PHE A 127 -1.60 -17.80 -0.53
C PHE A 127 -0.98 -17.99 -1.92
N GLY A 128 0.00 -18.89 -2.06
CA GLY A 128 0.77 -19.06 -3.29
C GLY A 128 1.89 -18.03 -3.43
N ASN A 129 2.69 -17.87 -2.38
CA ASN A 129 3.83 -16.93 -2.27
C ASN A 129 3.44 -15.46 -2.45
N GLU A 130 2.78 -14.88 -1.44
CA GLU A 130 2.32 -13.48 -1.50
C GLU A 130 3.43 -12.46 -1.70
N LEU A 131 4.64 -12.77 -1.20
CA LEU A 131 5.83 -11.97 -1.39
C LEU A 131 6.16 -11.83 -2.89
N GLU A 132 6.29 -12.94 -3.61
CA GLU A 132 6.64 -12.89 -5.03
C GLU A 132 5.47 -12.40 -5.89
N ARG A 133 4.21 -12.68 -5.51
CA ARG A 133 3.06 -12.08 -6.21
C ARG A 133 3.08 -10.56 -6.15
N TYR A 134 3.42 -9.98 -5.00
CA TYR A 134 3.54 -8.53 -4.85
C TYR A 134 4.67 -7.95 -5.73
N LEU A 135 5.79 -8.67 -5.87
CA LEU A 135 6.88 -8.28 -6.78
C LEU A 135 6.47 -8.42 -8.26
N ASN A 136 5.77 -9.49 -8.62
CA ASN A 136 5.25 -9.72 -9.97
C ASN A 136 4.22 -8.66 -10.41
N ASP A 137 3.40 -8.18 -9.48
CA ASP A 137 2.48 -7.05 -9.71
C ASP A 137 3.26 -5.76 -10.03
N TYR A 138 4.36 -5.49 -9.31
CA TYR A 138 5.25 -4.37 -9.61
C TYR A 138 6.00 -4.52 -10.93
N ASP A 139 6.47 -5.72 -11.27
CA ASP A 139 7.15 -5.98 -12.54
C ASP A 139 6.19 -5.78 -13.72
N SER A 140 4.96 -6.30 -13.61
CA SER A 140 3.90 -6.10 -14.60
C SER A 140 3.54 -4.62 -14.76
N LEU A 141 3.43 -3.90 -13.64
CA LEU A 141 3.20 -2.46 -13.63
C LEU A 141 4.34 -1.70 -14.30
N SER A 142 5.60 -2.01 -13.94
CA SER A 142 6.80 -1.40 -14.48
C SER A 142 6.88 -1.58 -16.01
N LEU A 143 6.63 -2.79 -16.50
CA LEU A 143 6.58 -3.07 -17.93
C LEU A 143 5.47 -2.32 -18.64
N SER A 144 4.31 -2.15 -17.99
CA SER A 144 3.19 -1.42 -18.59
C SER A 144 3.49 0.06 -18.81
N VAL A 145 4.19 0.72 -17.89
CA VAL A 145 4.53 2.14 -17.99
C VAL A 145 5.73 2.41 -18.88
N LEU A 146 6.71 1.49 -18.93
CA LEU A 146 7.81 1.57 -19.89
C LEU A 146 7.32 1.49 -21.33
N LYS A 147 6.41 0.54 -21.65
CA LYS A 147 5.81 0.43 -22.99
C LYS A 147 4.97 1.64 -23.39
N LEU A 148 4.55 2.46 -22.43
CA LEU A 148 3.79 3.67 -22.70
C LEU A 148 4.71 4.83 -23.08
N GLU A 149 5.98 4.82 -22.67
CA GLU A 149 6.96 5.84 -23.03
C GLU A 149 7.09 6.02 -24.55
N ASP A 150 7.00 4.91 -25.31
CA ASP A 150 7.09 4.90 -26.77
C ASP A 150 6.05 5.78 -27.48
N VAL A 151 4.91 6.03 -26.84
CA VAL A 151 3.85 6.88 -27.39
C VAL A 151 3.82 8.29 -26.78
N ILE A 152 4.74 8.60 -25.87
CA ILE A 152 4.88 9.94 -25.29
C ILE A 152 5.71 10.81 -26.22
N PRO A 153 5.23 12.02 -26.59
CA PRO A 153 6.02 12.98 -27.35
C PRO A 153 7.36 13.30 -26.67
N ASP A 154 8.44 13.47 -27.45
CA ASP A 154 9.79 13.64 -26.92
C ASP A 154 9.91 14.81 -25.92
N ASN A 155 9.19 15.92 -26.18
CA ASN A 155 9.16 17.07 -25.30
C ASN A 155 8.43 16.82 -23.96
N LEU A 156 7.66 15.72 -23.84
CA LEU A 156 6.94 15.32 -22.63
C LEU A 156 7.60 14.14 -21.90
N LYS A 157 8.55 13.43 -22.51
CA LYS A 157 9.23 12.28 -21.88
C LYS A 157 9.86 12.61 -20.53
N GLY A 158 10.50 13.77 -20.39
CA GLY A 158 11.06 14.20 -19.11
C GLY A 158 9.99 14.41 -18.01
N SER A 159 8.79 14.87 -18.37
CA SER A 159 7.66 15.00 -17.43
C SER A 159 7.04 13.65 -17.12
N TYR A 160 6.89 12.78 -18.14
CA TYR A 160 6.39 11.42 -17.98
C TYR A 160 7.28 10.59 -17.06
N PHE A 161 8.59 10.65 -17.26
CA PHE A 161 9.57 10.02 -16.38
C PHE A 161 9.40 10.52 -14.93
N ALA A 162 9.39 11.83 -14.71
CA ALA A 162 9.32 12.39 -13.35
C ALA A 162 7.99 12.10 -12.63
N MET A 163 6.86 12.15 -13.34
CA MET A 163 5.52 12.04 -12.76
C MET A 163 4.99 10.59 -12.68
N VAL A 164 5.42 9.71 -13.59
CA VAL A 164 4.87 8.36 -13.75
C VAL A 164 5.92 7.29 -13.54
N GLU A 165 6.96 7.24 -14.40
CA GLU A 165 7.90 6.13 -14.36
C GLU A 165 8.75 6.12 -13.09
N TYR A 166 9.35 7.26 -12.74
CA TYR A 166 10.23 7.40 -11.59
C TYR A 166 9.59 6.90 -10.29
N PRO A 167 8.39 7.36 -9.87
CA PRO A 167 7.78 6.88 -8.63
C PRO A 167 7.41 5.40 -8.69
N ILE A 168 6.95 4.89 -9.84
CA ILE A 168 6.58 3.48 -10.01
C ILE A 168 7.82 2.58 -9.94
N MET A 169 8.82 2.89 -10.75
CA MET A 169 10.06 2.11 -10.88
C MET A 169 10.88 2.14 -9.59
N SER A 170 10.86 3.27 -8.88
CA SER A 170 11.52 3.42 -7.58
C SER A 170 10.79 2.62 -6.49
N SER A 171 9.46 2.60 -6.50
CA SER A 171 8.68 1.79 -5.55
C SER A 171 8.88 0.30 -5.80
N ALA A 172 8.86 -0.13 -7.07
CA ALA A 172 9.15 -1.50 -7.47
C ALA A 172 10.56 -1.92 -7.03
N ALA A 173 11.58 -1.12 -7.36
CA ALA A 173 12.96 -1.43 -6.99
C ALA A 173 13.17 -1.44 -5.47
N MET A 174 12.49 -0.58 -4.70
CA MET A 174 12.54 -0.63 -3.25
C MET A 174 11.90 -1.92 -2.71
N ALA A 175 10.74 -2.32 -3.25
CA ALA A 175 10.08 -3.57 -2.87
C ALA A 175 10.97 -4.78 -3.17
N THR A 176 11.51 -4.89 -4.39
CA THR A 176 12.43 -5.96 -4.79
C THR A 176 13.67 -5.99 -3.91
N LYS A 177 14.29 -4.82 -3.63
CA LYS A 177 15.47 -4.73 -2.77
C LYS A 177 15.22 -5.36 -1.41
N ILE A 178 14.14 -4.96 -0.75
CA ILE A 178 13.86 -5.41 0.62
C ILE A 178 13.43 -6.89 0.64
N LEU A 179 12.44 -7.25 -0.19
CA LEU A 179 11.82 -8.58 -0.12
C LEU A 179 12.78 -9.68 -0.60
N GLN A 180 13.56 -9.43 -1.64
CA GLN A 180 14.56 -10.40 -2.08
C GLN A 180 15.75 -10.48 -1.10
N ALA A 181 16.09 -9.38 -0.40
CA ALA A 181 17.08 -9.47 0.69
C ALA A 181 16.57 -10.31 1.86
N GLN A 182 15.27 -10.24 2.17
CA GLN A 182 14.65 -11.11 3.16
C GLN A 182 14.73 -12.57 2.74
N GLU A 183 14.35 -12.91 1.50
CA GLU A 183 14.44 -14.28 0.98
C GLU A 183 15.87 -14.83 1.06
N ALA A 184 16.86 -14.03 0.66
CA ALA A 184 18.27 -14.40 0.78
C ALA A 184 18.70 -14.69 2.22
N ARG A 185 18.18 -13.94 3.21
CA ARG A 185 18.44 -14.19 4.65
C ARG A 185 17.67 -15.38 5.20
N HIS A 186 16.51 -15.70 4.64
CA HIS A 186 15.71 -16.84 5.06
C HIS A 186 16.32 -18.17 4.59
N ILE A 187 16.77 -18.20 3.34
CA ILE A 187 17.39 -19.38 2.71
C ILE A 187 18.85 -19.52 3.16
N GLY A 188 19.61 -18.42 3.08
CA GLY A 188 21.06 -18.43 3.20
C GLY A 188 21.58 -18.69 4.61
N ARG A 189 22.55 -19.59 4.72
CA ARG A 189 23.37 -19.76 5.93
C ARG A 189 24.74 -19.14 5.71
N ILE A 190 25.23 -18.36 6.69
CA ILE A 190 26.49 -17.61 6.58
C ILE A 190 27.65 -18.51 6.09
N ALA A 191 27.79 -19.72 6.65
CA ALA A 191 28.90 -20.62 6.31
C ALA A 191 28.87 -21.19 4.87
N SER A 192 27.70 -21.21 4.22
CA SER A 192 27.50 -21.83 2.90
C SER A 192 26.93 -20.89 1.85
N PHE A 193 26.73 -19.61 2.18
CA PHE A 193 26.02 -18.65 1.33
C PHE A 193 26.59 -18.57 -0.09
N HIS A 194 27.92 -18.50 -0.23
CA HIS A 194 28.61 -18.45 -1.53
C HIS A 194 28.56 -19.74 -2.36
N HIS A 195 27.96 -20.81 -1.83
CA HIS A 195 27.76 -22.08 -2.52
C HIS A 195 26.27 -22.45 -2.61
N ASP A 196 25.39 -21.56 -2.16
CA ASP A 196 23.94 -21.76 -2.12
C ASP A 196 23.28 -20.90 -3.20
N ARG A 197 22.99 -21.55 -4.34
CA ARG A 197 22.35 -20.90 -5.47
C ARG A 197 20.99 -20.29 -5.09
N GLU A 198 20.21 -20.97 -4.25
CA GLU A 198 18.87 -20.52 -3.88
C GLU A 198 18.91 -19.25 -3.02
N ALA A 199 20.00 -19.05 -2.26
CA ALA A 199 20.23 -17.81 -1.52
C ALA A 199 20.89 -16.70 -2.38
N LEU A 200 21.76 -17.06 -3.32
CA LEU A 200 22.49 -16.11 -4.18
C LEU A 200 21.58 -15.43 -5.22
N GLU A 201 20.60 -16.14 -5.77
CA GLU A 201 19.62 -15.59 -6.72
C GLU A 201 18.83 -14.39 -6.18
N PRO A 202 18.10 -14.49 -5.05
CA PRO A 202 17.40 -13.36 -4.47
C PRO A 202 18.38 -12.28 -3.96
N ALA A 203 19.56 -12.64 -3.48
CA ALA A 203 20.56 -11.66 -3.07
C ALA A 203 21.04 -10.80 -4.25
N ALA A 204 21.33 -11.41 -5.41
CA ALA A 204 21.72 -10.71 -6.63
C ALA A 204 20.58 -9.81 -7.15
N ARG A 205 19.32 -10.29 -7.15
CA ARG A 205 18.13 -9.46 -7.47
C ARG A 205 18.05 -8.22 -6.56
N SER A 206 18.27 -8.40 -5.27
CA SER A 206 18.24 -7.30 -4.30
C SER A 206 19.33 -6.24 -4.57
N VAL A 207 20.57 -6.68 -4.83
CA VAL A 207 21.68 -5.78 -5.17
C VAL A 207 21.40 -5.03 -6.47
N MET A 208 20.88 -5.70 -7.49
CA MET A 208 20.51 -5.05 -8.76
C MET A 208 19.37 -4.05 -8.60
N ALA A 209 18.38 -4.34 -7.76
CA ALA A 209 17.32 -3.40 -7.43
C ALA A 209 17.88 -2.14 -6.72
N TYR A 210 18.85 -2.30 -5.83
CA TYR A 210 19.57 -1.16 -5.23
C TYR A 210 20.36 -0.35 -6.27
N ARG A 211 21.08 -1.00 -7.19
CA ARG A 211 21.76 -0.31 -8.32
C ARG A 211 20.76 0.43 -9.20
N LYS A 212 19.60 -0.15 -9.48
CA LYS A 212 18.50 0.48 -10.24
C LYS A 212 17.98 1.73 -9.53
N LEU A 213 17.80 1.72 -8.21
CA LEU A 213 17.45 2.92 -7.43
C LEU A 213 18.49 4.04 -7.61
N LYS A 214 19.79 3.70 -7.50
CA LYS A 214 20.89 4.65 -7.74
C LYS A 214 20.85 5.25 -9.13
N TRP A 215 20.59 4.42 -10.13
CA TRP A 215 20.47 4.86 -11.51
C TRP A 215 19.26 5.76 -11.73
N LEU A 216 18.07 5.37 -11.26
CA LEU A 216 16.83 6.16 -11.41
C LEU A 216 16.97 7.58 -10.84
N ILE A 217 17.62 7.72 -9.69
CA ILE A 217 17.82 9.02 -9.05
C ILE A 217 18.89 9.85 -9.76
N SER A 218 19.92 9.21 -10.30
CA SER A 218 20.88 9.87 -11.18
C SER A 218 20.18 10.42 -12.44
N VAL A 219 19.32 9.60 -13.08
CA VAL A 219 18.53 10.03 -14.24
C VAL A 219 17.63 11.20 -13.87
N TYR A 220 16.85 11.11 -12.78
CA TYR A 220 15.97 12.20 -12.33
C TYR A 220 16.71 13.53 -12.18
N ASN A 221 17.91 13.49 -11.59
CA ASN A 221 18.73 14.68 -11.34
C ASN A 221 19.47 15.19 -12.59
N THR A 222 19.44 14.47 -13.72
CA THR A 222 20.18 14.82 -14.94
C THR A 222 19.28 15.10 -16.15
N ILE A 223 18.05 14.60 -16.18
CA ILE A 223 17.10 14.87 -17.26
C ILE A 223 16.79 16.37 -17.43
N ASN A 224 16.38 16.73 -18.65
CA ASN A 224 16.03 18.11 -19.05
C ASN A 224 17.12 19.11 -18.68
N GLU A 225 18.37 18.87 -19.09
CA GLU A 225 19.50 19.75 -18.79
C GLU A 225 19.69 20.00 -17.28
N GLN A 226 19.52 18.93 -16.47
CA GLN A 226 19.65 19.00 -15.00
C GLN A 226 18.65 19.95 -14.32
N LYS A 227 17.52 20.26 -14.96
CA LYS A 227 16.50 21.19 -14.44
C LYS A 227 16.02 20.85 -13.01
N TRP A 228 16.03 19.56 -12.65
CA TRP A 228 15.54 19.05 -11.36
C TRP A 228 16.66 18.59 -10.42
N ARG A 229 17.90 18.95 -10.72
CA ARG A 229 19.07 18.54 -9.95
C ARG A 229 18.94 18.98 -8.49
N GLY A 230 19.06 18.00 -7.59
CA GLY A 230 19.01 18.21 -6.14
C GLY A 230 17.61 18.14 -5.54
N LEU A 231 16.55 18.00 -6.34
CA LEU A 231 15.19 17.79 -5.80
C LEU A 231 14.98 16.37 -5.26
N MET A 232 15.66 15.38 -5.85
CA MET A 232 15.59 13.99 -5.41
C MET A 232 16.89 13.54 -4.75
N ASP A 233 16.75 13.06 -3.52
CA ASP A 233 17.81 12.49 -2.71
C ASP A 233 17.73 10.96 -2.71
N MET A 234 18.88 10.30 -2.80
CA MET A 234 19.04 8.85 -2.65
C MET A 234 18.73 8.36 -1.24
N GLN A 235 18.93 9.21 -0.23
CA GLN A 235 18.89 8.82 1.17
C GLN A 235 18.10 9.84 1.99
N PRO A 236 16.83 10.10 1.65
CA PRO A 236 16.05 11.14 2.30
C PRO A 236 15.95 10.85 3.80
N ARG A 237 16.37 11.83 4.60
CA ARG A 237 16.45 11.76 6.07
C ARG A 237 17.41 10.68 6.61
N ASN A 238 18.34 10.18 5.78
CA ASN A 238 19.31 9.14 6.15
C ASN A 238 18.66 7.90 6.80
N LEU A 239 17.49 7.48 6.28
CA LEU A 239 16.79 6.31 6.82
C LEU A 239 17.45 5.00 6.35
N PRO A 240 17.64 4.00 7.23
CA PRO A 240 18.30 2.74 6.89
C PRO A 240 17.67 1.94 5.74
N VAL A 241 16.37 2.13 5.48
CA VAL A 241 15.67 1.54 4.32
C VAL A 241 16.30 1.94 2.98
N PHE A 242 17.04 3.05 2.91
CA PHE A 242 17.70 3.52 1.69
C PHE A 242 19.12 2.98 1.51
N ASP A 243 19.70 2.36 2.53
CA ASP A 243 21.04 1.79 2.48
C ASP A 243 21.12 0.57 1.54
N ALA A 244 22.36 0.11 1.32
CA ALA A 244 22.61 -1.16 0.67
C ALA A 244 21.83 -2.29 1.36
N PRO A 245 21.37 -3.31 0.61
CA PRO A 245 20.56 -4.38 1.17
C PRO A 245 21.33 -5.15 2.26
N LEU A 246 20.63 -5.50 3.34
CA LEU A 246 21.16 -6.37 4.38
C LEU A 246 21.14 -7.82 3.88
N LEU A 247 22.29 -8.44 3.65
CA LEU A 247 22.41 -9.79 3.11
C LEU A 247 23.18 -10.70 4.09
N PRO A 248 23.13 -12.04 3.92
CA PRO A 248 23.95 -12.95 4.72
C PRO A 248 25.46 -12.66 4.62
N ASP A 249 25.93 -12.32 3.42
CA ASP A 249 27.29 -11.83 3.15
C ASP A 249 27.31 -10.96 1.87
N THR A 250 28.46 -10.38 1.54
CA THR A 250 28.68 -9.51 0.37
C THR A 250 28.97 -10.33 -0.88
N LEU A 251 28.21 -10.11 -1.96
CA LEU A 251 28.43 -10.77 -3.24
C LEU A 251 29.58 -10.12 -4.01
N SER A 252 30.36 -10.94 -4.72
CA SER A 252 31.29 -10.51 -5.76
C SER A 252 30.56 -10.09 -7.04
N GLU A 253 31.19 -9.27 -7.89
CA GLU A 253 30.61 -8.88 -9.19
C GLU A 253 30.30 -10.10 -10.08
N LYS A 254 31.13 -11.15 -10.02
CA LYS A 254 30.90 -12.38 -10.79
C LYS A 254 29.64 -13.11 -10.34
N GLU A 255 29.39 -13.18 -9.04
CA GLU A 255 28.14 -13.76 -8.51
C GLU A 255 26.93 -12.91 -8.92
N ILE A 256 27.04 -11.58 -8.82
CA ILE A 256 25.97 -10.68 -9.26
C ILE A 256 25.66 -10.89 -10.75
N GLU A 257 26.67 -10.92 -11.61
CA GLU A 257 26.49 -11.16 -13.05
C GLU A 257 25.87 -12.54 -13.33
N THR A 258 26.33 -13.58 -12.63
CA THR A 258 25.84 -14.95 -12.82
C THR A 258 24.38 -15.12 -12.41
N TYR A 259 23.96 -14.51 -11.29
CA TYR A 259 22.66 -14.79 -10.67
C TYR A 259 21.61 -13.68 -10.87
N SER A 260 21.97 -12.50 -11.37
CA SER A 260 21.02 -11.38 -11.54
C SER A 260 20.06 -11.48 -12.72
N HIS A 261 20.33 -12.34 -13.70
CA HIS A 261 19.55 -12.45 -14.94
C HIS A 261 18.38 -13.46 -14.88
N GLN A 262 18.08 -13.99 -13.69
CA GLN A 262 16.99 -14.95 -13.54
C GLN A 262 15.64 -14.28 -13.81
N LYS A 263 14.74 -15.04 -14.44
CA LYS A 263 13.36 -14.60 -14.67
C LYS A 263 12.64 -14.46 -13.32
N PRO A 264 11.66 -13.54 -13.20
CA PRO A 264 10.77 -13.51 -12.05
C PRO A 264 10.15 -14.89 -11.79
N ILE A 265 9.98 -15.23 -10.52
CA ILE A 265 9.40 -16.52 -10.15
C ILE A 265 7.89 -16.44 -10.41
N THR A 266 7.35 -17.41 -11.14
CA THR A 266 5.91 -17.50 -11.36
C THR A 266 5.22 -17.89 -10.05
N ALA A 267 4.51 -16.94 -9.44
CA ALA A 267 3.72 -17.18 -8.24
C ALA A 267 2.22 -17.14 -8.57
N ALA A 268 1.56 -18.29 -8.48
CA ALA A 268 0.13 -18.41 -8.76
C ALA A 268 -0.69 -17.95 -7.55
N PHE A 269 -1.80 -17.26 -7.80
CA PHE A 269 -2.71 -16.85 -6.73
C PHE A 269 -3.48 -18.06 -6.18
N GLU A 270 -3.41 -18.22 -4.86
CA GLU A 270 -4.22 -19.14 -4.07
C GLU A 270 -4.89 -18.37 -2.92
N ASN A 271 -6.13 -18.68 -2.60
CA ASN A 271 -6.84 -18.07 -1.47
C ASN A 271 -7.02 -19.04 -0.29
N ASP A 272 -6.49 -20.26 -0.40
CA ASP A 272 -6.52 -21.31 0.64
C ASP A 272 -7.88 -21.52 1.29
N LYS A 273 -8.93 -21.53 0.46
CA LYS A 273 -10.35 -21.62 0.86
C LYS A 273 -10.85 -20.48 1.77
N CYS A 274 -10.07 -19.43 1.95
CA CYS A 274 -10.51 -18.24 2.66
C CYS A 274 -11.61 -17.53 1.86
N ILE A 275 -12.58 -16.97 2.58
CA ILE A 275 -13.61 -16.10 2.01
C ILE A 275 -13.10 -14.68 2.15
N VAL A 276 -12.75 -14.02 1.05
CA VAL A 276 -12.20 -12.65 1.05
C VAL A 276 -13.05 -11.76 0.17
N ARG A 277 -13.37 -10.56 0.68
CA ARG A 277 -14.22 -9.58 0.01
C ARG A 277 -13.77 -8.15 0.31
N SER A 278 -14.10 -7.26 -0.62
CA SER A 278 -14.03 -5.82 -0.39
C SER A 278 -15.03 -5.42 0.69
N GLY A 279 -14.70 -4.39 1.46
CA GLY A 279 -15.64 -3.74 2.36
C GLY A 279 -16.89 -3.24 1.61
N SER A 280 -16.72 -2.79 0.37
CA SER A 280 -17.81 -2.29 -0.48
C SER A 280 -18.76 -3.38 -1.02
N ASP A 281 -18.39 -4.67 -0.94
CA ASP A 281 -19.19 -5.79 -1.46
C ASP A 281 -20.14 -6.33 -0.39
N PHE A 282 -21.13 -5.53 0.01
CA PHE A 282 -22.13 -5.86 1.03
C PHE A 282 -23.53 -6.08 0.43
N LEU A 283 -24.37 -6.84 1.12
CA LEU A 283 -25.74 -7.16 0.68
C LEU A 283 -26.70 -5.98 0.89
N ASN A 284 -26.70 -5.41 2.09
CA ASN A 284 -27.55 -4.27 2.45
C ASN A 284 -26.94 -3.47 3.60
N GLY A 285 -27.50 -2.30 3.90
CA GLY A 285 -27.08 -1.50 5.04
C GLY A 285 -27.98 -0.31 5.29
N THR A 286 -27.70 0.42 6.37
CA THR A 286 -28.37 1.68 6.67
C THR A 286 -28.14 2.72 5.59
N ARG A 287 -29.08 3.63 5.39
CA ARG A 287 -28.85 4.79 4.51
C ARG A 287 -27.65 5.62 5.01
N GLY A 288 -26.88 6.16 4.07
CA GLY A 288 -25.79 7.09 4.37
C GLY A 288 -24.41 6.45 4.52
N TRP A 289 -24.21 5.22 4.05
CA TRP A 289 -22.88 4.72 3.68
C TRP A 289 -22.35 5.46 2.43
N GLU A 290 -21.03 5.43 2.24
CA GLU A 290 -20.36 6.09 1.13
C GLU A 290 -19.21 5.21 0.61
N GLU A 291 -19.20 4.91 -0.69
CA GLU A 291 -18.05 4.28 -1.34
C GLU A 291 -16.93 5.30 -1.56
N LEU A 292 -15.70 4.89 -1.24
CA LEU A 292 -14.49 5.68 -1.34
C LEU A 292 -13.58 5.06 -2.40
N ASN A 293 -13.76 5.45 -3.66
CA ASN A 293 -12.93 4.97 -4.76
C ASN A 293 -11.48 5.43 -4.57
N MET A 294 -10.55 4.60 -5.05
CA MET A 294 -9.12 4.84 -4.95
C MET A 294 -8.61 4.97 -3.51
N LEU A 295 -9.21 4.25 -2.56
CA LEU A 295 -8.79 4.19 -1.16
C LEU A 295 -8.71 2.74 -0.67
N GLY A 296 -7.66 2.44 0.09
CA GLY A 296 -7.40 1.14 0.70
C GLY A 296 -6.63 0.19 -0.20
N HIS A 297 -6.43 -1.03 0.30
CA HIS A 297 -5.83 -2.13 -0.46
C HIS A 297 -6.82 -2.68 -1.49
N SER A 298 -8.14 -2.55 -1.24
CA SER A 298 -9.19 -2.86 -2.22
C SER A 298 -9.30 -1.84 -3.35
N MET A 299 -8.79 -0.61 -3.14
CA MET A 299 -9.06 0.57 -3.97
C MET A 299 -10.55 0.96 -4.07
N ASN A 300 -11.41 0.37 -3.23
CA ASN A 300 -12.82 0.72 -3.09
C ASN A 300 -13.32 0.43 -1.66
N SER A 301 -12.94 1.28 -0.72
CA SER A 301 -13.37 1.14 0.68
C SER A 301 -14.80 1.67 0.87
N VAL A 302 -15.47 1.27 1.95
CA VAL A 302 -16.80 1.82 2.32
C VAL A 302 -16.75 2.51 3.68
N LYS A 303 -17.26 3.74 3.74
CA LYS A 303 -17.46 4.49 4.98
C LYS A 303 -18.87 4.30 5.49
N ILE A 304 -19.00 3.94 6.77
CA ILE A 304 -20.28 3.91 7.46
C ILE A 304 -20.27 4.95 8.58
N LYS A 305 -21.37 5.72 8.69
CA LYS A 305 -21.53 6.74 9.73
C LYS A 305 -21.71 6.10 11.09
N LYS A 306 -21.43 6.86 12.15
CA LYS A 306 -21.74 6.48 13.53
C LYS A 306 -23.19 5.96 13.64
N GLY A 307 -23.36 4.79 14.26
CA GLY A 307 -24.64 4.10 14.43
C GLY A 307 -25.12 3.32 13.20
N GLY A 308 -24.55 3.57 12.02
CA GLY A 308 -24.84 2.86 10.78
C GLY A 308 -24.28 1.45 10.78
N PHE A 309 -24.90 0.58 9.99
CA PHE A 309 -24.47 -0.81 9.82
C PHE A 309 -24.57 -1.25 8.35
N ILE A 310 -23.78 -2.26 8.01
CA ILE A 310 -23.88 -3.01 6.76
C ILE A 310 -23.88 -4.50 7.06
N THR A 311 -24.52 -5.27 6.18
CA THR A 311 -24.69 -6.71 6.27
C THR A 311 -24.02 -7.36 5.08
N TYR A 312 -23.21 -8.37 5.32
CA TYR A 312 -22.65 -9.21 4.28
C TYR A 312 -23.30 -10.59 4.30
N GLN A 313 -23.39 -11.20 3.13
CA GLN A 313 -23.82 -12.59 2.97
C GLN A 313 -22.66 -13.41 2.45
N PHE A 314 -22.43 -14.59 3.02
CA PHE A 314 -21.38 -15.49 2.58
C PHE A 314 -21.79 -16.95 2.78
N ASN A 315 -21.12 -17.86 2.08
CA ASN A 315 -21.28 -19.30 2.26
C ASN A 315 -20.00 -19.84 2.91
N ALA A 316 -20.16 -20.64 3.96
CA ALA A 316 -19.07 -21.20 4.75
C ALA A 316 -19.16 -22.72 4.87
N GLU A 317 -18.02 -23.35 5.08
CA GLU A 317 -17.92 -24.73 5.59
C GLU A 317 -18.07 -24.72 7.13
N GLU A 318 -18.49 -25.85 7.69
CA GLU A 318 -18.55 -26.01 9.15
C GLU A 318 -17.14 -25.96 9.76
N GLY A 319 -16.96 -25.19 10.83
CA GLY A 319 -15.70 -25.16 11.57
C GLY A 319 -15.49 -23.91 12.41
N THR A 320 -14.42 -23.93 13.19
CA THR A 320 -13.90 -22.74 13.89
C THR A 320 -13.10 -21.90 12.89
N ALA A 321 -13.39 -20.61 12.80
CA ALA A 321 -12.70 -19.68 11.92
C ALA A 321 -12.38 -18.35 12.63
N GLU A 322 -11.55 -17.53 12.00
CA GLU A 322 -11.28 -16.16 12.43
C GLU A 322 -11.79 -15.18 11.36
N LEU A 323 -12.71 -14.30 11.76
CA LEU A 323 -13.07 -13.11 10.99
C LEU A 323 -11.96 -12.06 11.19
N ARG A 324 -11.37 -11.61 10.09
CA ARG A 324 -10.40 -10.51 10.04
C ARG A 324 -11.01 -9.35 9.26
N LEU A 325 -11.19 -8.22 9.94
CA LEU A 325 -11.74 -7.00 9.35
C LEU A 325 -10.61 -5.97 9.22
N ALA A 326 -10.32 -5.56 7.98
CA ALA A 326 -9.37 -4.52 7.68
C ALA A 326 -10.07 -3.16 7.54
N LEU A 327 -9.63 -2.19 8.35
CA LEU A 327 -10.17 -0.86 8.41
C LEU A 327 -9.14 0.16 7.95
N ILE A 328 -9.55 1.19 7.21
CA ILE A 328 -8.66 2.33 6.94
C ILE A 328 -8.33 3.00 8.29
N PRO A 329 -7.05 3.30 8.58
CA PRO A 329 -6.60 3.96 9.82
C PRO A 329 -7.09 5.42 9.95
N THR A 330 -8.40 5.60 10.03
CA THR A 330 -9.05 6.87 10.29
C THR A 330 -8.96 7.22 11.77
N HIS A 331 -9.21 8.47 12.11
CA HIS A 331 -9.23 8.95 13.48
C HIS A 331 -10.60 9.53 13.80
N GLY A 332 -11.15 9.08 14.93
CA GLY A 332 -12.32 9.71 15.52
C GLY A 332 -11.99 11.07 16.13
N ARG A 333 -12.98 11.68 16.77
CA ARG A 333 -12.75 12.87 17.58
C ARG A 333 -11.73 12.60 18.68
N LEU A 334 -10.90 13.59 18.98
CA LEU A 334 -9.85 13.47 19.99
C LEU A 334 -10.44 13.02 21.34
N GLY A 335 -9.90 11.94 21.90
CA GLY A 335 -10.35 11.37 23.18
C GLY A 335 -11.54 10.41 23.08
N VAL A 336 -12.09 10.16 21.88
CA VAL A 336 -13.18 9.19 21.69
C VAL A 336 -12.60 7.88 21.13
N PRO A 337 -12.72 6.74 21.86
CA PRO A 337 -12.26 5.46 21.35
C PRO A 337 -13.12 5.00 20.17
N MET A 338 -12.47 4.44 19.15
CA MET A 338 -13.15 3.88 17.99
C MET A 338 -13.45 2.40 18.24
N ALA A 339 -14.73 2.05 18.15
CA ALA A 339 -15.21 0.69 18.33
C ALA A 339 -16.32 0.38 17.31
N LEU A 340 -16.47 -0.91 17.03
CA LEU A 340 -17.51 -1.47 16.19
C LEU A 340 -18.17 -2.65 16.90
N SER A 341 -19.37 -3.03 16.47
CA SER A 341 -19.95 -4.33 16.85
C SER A 341 -20.04 -5.26 15.66
N VAL A 342 -19.84 -6.56 15.91
CA VAL A 342 -19.96 -7.65 14.94
C VAL A 342 -21.01 -8.63 15.44
N SER A 343 -21.90 -9.07 14.56
CA SER A 343 -22.89 -10.12 14.84
C SER A 343 -22.86 -11.12 13.70
N ILE A 344 -22.84 -12.42 13.99
CA ILE A 344 -23.00 -13.48 12.99
C ILE A 344 -24.39 -14.10 13.17
N ASP A 345 -25.18 -14.11 12.10
CA ASP A 345 -26.58 -14.53 12.08
C ASP A 345 -27.38 -13.85 13.22
N ASP A 346 -28.07 -14.63 14.04
CA ASP A 346 -28.88 -14.16 15.16
C ASP A 346 -28.11 -14.14 16.51
N SER A 347 -26.77 -14.19 16.48
CA SER A 347 -25.95 -14.10 17.70
C SER A 347 -26.10 -12.74 18.39
N GLU A 348 -25.81 -12.66 19.69
CA GLU A 348 -25.64 -11.35 20.32
C GLU A 348 -24.42 -10.63 19.70
N PRO A 349 -24.50 -9.30 19.47
CA PRO A 349 -23.38 -8.57 18.89
C PRO A 349 -22.22 -8.39 19.87
N ASP A 350 -21.02 -8.78 19.45
CA ASP A 350 -19.78 -8.53 20.18
C ASP A 350 -19.19 -7.17 19.84
N THR A 351 -18.68 -6.47 20.86
CA THR A 351 -18.01 -5.17 20.67
C THR A 351 -16.50 -5.34 20.53
N LEU A 352 -15.95 -4.85 19.43
CA LEU A 352 -14.52 -4.89 19.13
C LEU A 352 -13.94 -3.48 19.14
N GLN A 353 -12.86 -3.30 19.90
CA GLN A 353 -12.10 -2.06 19.93
C GLN A 353 -11.16 -1.98 18.72
N ILE A 354 -11.14 -0.84 18.04
CA ILE A 354 -10.28 -0.59 16.87
C ILE A 354 -9.01 0.12 17.33
N THR A 355 -9.17 1.27 17.99
CA THR A 355 -8.08 2.06 18.56
C THR A 355 -8.60 2.98 19.65
N ASN A 356 -7.79 3.19 20.68
CA ASN A 356 -8.17 3.98 21.84
C ASN A 356 -7.64 5.43 21.79
N ALA A 357 -6.64 5.70 20.94
CA ALA A 357 -6.05 7.04 20.77
C ALA A 357 -5.07 7.10 19.57
N LEU A 358 -4.79 8.34 19.13
CA LEU A 358 -3.66 8.65 18.25
C LEU A 358 -2.34 8.26 18.95
N GLY A 359 -1.37 7.75 18.18
CA GLY A 359 -0.04 7.43 18.68
C GLY A 359 0.08 6.12 19.47
N THR A 360 -0.99 5.34 19.59
CA THR A 360 -0.91 3.95 20.09
C THR A 360 -0.14 3.07 19.10
N GLU A 361 0.44 1.96 19.58
CA GLU A 361 1.17 1.04 18.69
C GLU A 361 0.25 0.44 17.61
N THR A 362 -1.00 0.11 17.96
CA THR A 362 -2.02 -0.33 16.98
C THR A 362 -2.26 0.71 15.90
N TRP A 363 -2.37 2.00 16.26
CA TRP A 363 -2.54 3.07 15.28
C TRP A 363 -1.29 3.23 14.41
N LYS A 364 -0.10 3.23 14.99
CA LYS A 364 1.18 3.33 14.27
C LYS A 364 1.33 2.19 13.27
N GLN A 365 1.11 0.94 13.70
CA GLN A 365 1.15 -0.22 12.81
C GLN A 365 0.05 -0.14 11.73
N GLY A 366 -1.13 0.34 12.10
CA GLY A 366 -2.22 0.61 11.16
C GLY A 366 -1.80 1.57 10.05
N VAL A 367 -1.18 2.70 10.40
CA VAL A 367 -0.67 3.70 9.46
C VAL A 367 0.44 3.13 8.57
N LEU A 368 1.39 2.38 9.14
CA LEU A 368 2.46 1.75 8.39
C LEU A 368 1.92 0.71 7.40
N ARG A 369 0.86 0.00 7.78
CA ARG A 369 0.18 -1.02 6.96
C ARG A 369 -0.85 -0.46 5.97
N GLY A 370 -1.35 0.75 6.22
CA GLY A 370 -2.53 1.27 5.53
C GLY A 370 -3.85 0.60 5.95
N GLN A 371 -3.83 -0.28 6.96
CA GLN A 371 -4.98 -0.99 7.51
C GLN A 371 -4.80 -1.27 9.00
N ILE A 372 -5.85 -1.05 9.81
CA ILE A 372 -5.97 -1.65 11.14
C ILE A 372 -6.75 -2.95 11.00
N ILE A 373 -6.19 -4.07 11.46
CA ILE A 373 -6.88 -5.37 11.46
C ILE A 373 -7.50 -5.62 12.82
N VAL A 374 -8.81 -5.83 12.84
CA VAL A 374 -9.56 -6.33 13.99
C VAL A 374 -9.89 -7.80 13.73
N LYS A 375 -9.73 -8.64 14.76
CA LYS A 375 -9.94 -10.09 14.69
C LYS A 375 -11.08 -10.50 15.61
N HIS A 376 -11.85 -11.50 15.18
CA HIS A 376 -12.94 -12.07 15.97
C HIS A 376 -13.07 -13.56 15.67
N GLY A 377 -12.98 -14.39 16.71
CA GLY A 377 -13.15 -15.84 16.59
C GLY A 377 -14.63 -16.18 16.41
N ILE A 378 -14.93 -17.04 15.45
CA ILE A 378 -16.31 -17.42 15.11
C ILE A 378 -16.42 -18.94 14.96
N GLN A 379 -17.61 -19.46 15.24
CA GLN A 379 -17.98 -20.84 14.96
C GLN A 379 -19.05 -20.85 13.88
N LEU A 380 -18.83 -21.59 12.80
CA LEU A 380 -19.71 -21.62 11.64
C LEU A 380 -20.26 -23.03 11.42
N SER A 381 -21.53 -23.10 10.99
CA SER A 381 -22.11 -24.29 10.38
C SER A 381 -21.85 -24.28 8.87
N ALA A 382 -22.05 -25.42 8.19
CA ALA A 382 -22.03 -25.41 6.73
C ALA A 382 -23.28 -24.72 6.18
N GLY A 383 -23.13 -23.73 5.30
CA GLY A 383 -24.24 -23.06 4.64
C GLY A 383 -24.08 -21.56 4.48
N THR A 384 -25.21 -20.89 4.26
CA THR A 384 -25.27 -19.43 4.11
C THR A 384 -25.34 -18.77 5.48
N HIS A 385 -24.47 -17.79 5.68
CA HIS A 385 -24.39 -16.96 6.88
C HIS A 385 -24.53 -15.49 6.52
N TYR A 386 -24.97 -14.71 7.50
CA TYR A 386 -25.00 -13.26 7.43
C TYR A 386 -24.15 -12.70 8.55
N TRP A 387 -23.36 -11.66 8.27
CA TRP A 387 -22.74 -10.92 9.34
C TRP A 387 -22.97 -9.43 9.22
N VAL A 388 -23.21 -8.81 10.37
CA VAL A 388 -23.52 -7.39 10.50
C VAL A 388 -22.37 -6.70 11.21
N VAL A 389 -21.86 -5.64 10.61
CA VAL A 389 -20.91 -4.72 11.24
C VAL A 389 -21.54 -3.36 11.45
N ARG A 390 -21.41 -2.82 12.65
CA ARG A 390 -21.95 -1.51 13.03
C ARG A 390 -20.87 -0.60 13.60
N ALA A 391 -20.83 0.64 13.13
CA ALA A 391 -20.03 1.69 13.76
C ALA A 391 -20.68 2.15 15.07
N LEU A 392 -19.97 2.11 16.19
CA LEU A 392 -20.54 2.48 17.49
C LEU A 392 -20.32 3.96 17.81
N ASN A 393 -19.07 4.35 18.03
CA ASN A 393 -18.74 5.63 18.63
C ASN A 393 -18.48 6.73 17.61
N GLU A 394 -17.85 6.36 16.49
CA GLU A 394 -17.36 7.22 15.41
C GLU A 394 -17.55 6.51 14.06
N PRO A 395 -17.55 7.23 12.93
CA PRO A 395 -17.54 6.61 11.61
C PRO A 395 -16.37 5.65 11.46
N ILE A 396 -16.59 4.53 10.76
CA ILE A 396 -15.52 3.60 10.40
C ILE A 396 -15.46 3.46 8.88
N VAL A 397 -14.28 3.13 8.36
CA VAL A 397 -14.07 2.89 6.94
C VAL A 397 -13.52 1.47 6.79
N ILE A 398 -14.30 0.61 6.13
CA ILE A 398 -13.99 -0.79 5.93
C ILE A 398 -13.37 -0.96 4.55
N ASP A 399 -12.18 -1.56 4.51
CA ASP A 399 -11.43 -1.78 3.27
C ASP A 399 -11.66 -3.20 2.75
N GLN A 400 -11.41 -4.21 3.59
CA GLN A 400 -11.54 -5.62 3.24
C GLN A 400 -11.96 -6.43 4.46
N TRP A 401 -12.51 -7.63 4.23
CA TRP A 401 -12.69 -8.62 5.29
C TRP A 401 -12.37 -10.03 4.79
N MET A 402 -12.05 -10.91 5.74
CA MET A 402 -11.72 -12.30 5.47
C MET A 402 -12.25 -13.23 6.55
N ILE A 403 -12.79 -14.39 6.14
CA ILE A 403 -12.93 -15.57 7.00
C ILE A 403 -11.82 -16.55 6.66
N ASP A 404 -11.04 -16.95 7.66
CA ASP A 404 -9.96 -17.92 7.54
C ASP A 404 -10.08 -18.99 8.64
N TYR A 405 -10.01 -20.25 8.23
CA TYR A 405 -10.05 -21.40 9.13
C TYR A 405 -8.69 -21.69 9.79
N ASN A 406 -7.62 -21.03 9.33
CA ASN A 406 -6.32 -21.02 9.98
C ASN A 406 -6.12 -19.73 10.81
N LYS A 407 -6.43 -19.79 12.11
CA LYS A 407 -6.29 -18.66 13.03
C LYS A 407 -4.84 -18.17 13.21
N ASP A 408 -3.86 -19.06 13.00
CA ASP A 408 -2.45 -18.80 13.25
C ASP A 408 -1.69 -18.37 11.99
N ARG A 409 -2.37 -18.29 10.85
CA ARG A 409 -1.81 -17.89 9.55
C ARG A 409 -1.14 -16.51 9.63
N ARG A 410 0.09 -16.42 9.11
CA ARG A 410 0.87 -15.17 9.06
C ARG A 410 1.02 -14.69 7.63
N PHE A 411 0.36 -13.58 7.32
CA PHE A 411 0.37 -13.00 5.98
C PHE A 411 0.26 -11.47 6.08
N TYR A 412 0.64 -10.80 5.00
CA TYR A 412 0.57 -9.35 4.89
C TYR A 412 -0.53 -8.87 3.97
N ILE A 413 -0.88 -9.56 2.88
CA ILE A 413 -1.90 -9.09 1.93
C ILE A 413 -3.13 -9.99 1.98
N PHE A 414 -4.31 -9.40 2.18
CA PHE A 414 -5.57 -10.14 2.04
C PHE A 414 -5.66 -10.70 0.60
N PRO A 415 -5.83 -12.02 0.41
CA PRO A 415 -5.76 -12.64 -0.92
C PRO A 415 -7.07 -12.38 -1.67
N GLN A 416 -7.17 -11.18 -2.27
CA GLN A 416 -8.28 -10.76 -3.12
C GLN A 416 -7.76 -10.51 -4.55
N ARG A 417 -8.51 -10.99 -5.54
CA ARG A 417 -8.25 -10.73 -6.96
C ARG A 417 -8.91 -9.46 -7.45
#